data_AF-A0A851U611-F1
#
_entry.id   AF-A0A851U611-F1
#
_cell.length_a   1.000
_cell.length_b   1.000
_cell.length_c   1.000
_cell.angle_alpha   90.00
_cell.angle_beta   90.00
_cell.angle_gamma   90.00
#
_symmetry.space_group_name_H-M   'P 1'
#
loop_
_entity.id
_entity.type
_entity.pdbx_description
1 polymer ?
#
loop_
_entity_poly.entity_id
_entity_poly.type
_entity_poly.pdbx_seq_one_letter_code
_entity_poly.pdbx_strand_id
1 'polypeptide(L)'
;FLLISTEFYSLEITNNGPITTGAQATVQARLRMKNENVILNSYHFNWVYAPLILIEKYEQRFNSVINVTGEFPGTFPVSVWVTHKNCWLCRPVARNSTILQITEFITGNLTIAQIENSRVTTHGSSASMDTVTRITFSLHDPSHYFTSASFVYNWDFGDGVYQITKEPFVYCNCSSKGNRTVHLKAIAEWEQIGSIIHEREIMQKTGDFTTSLELLDVVKSINIVGSRETHVMENLNLSLHINGTPPLSLCWLIKSECVPLEGDKCHLVEISGSCYNLSHTFRDAGQYCLSVRVENGVTMLQTYHRIEVRPAGIHPAFFILLYTALVSVMLVLVLYMTFRSNTQQKDLVEVADFDFSPLSDEHRSNHSKSGCCPACCRSCFLQSSKEAAWESHELLHSLYKPVKMYTL
;
A
#
# COMPACT_ATOMS: atom_id res chain seq x y z
N PHE A 1 12.66 -56.59 -4.34
CA PHE A 1 11.22 -56.24 -4.42
C PHE A 1 11.05 -55.19 -5.49
N LEU A 2 10.72 -55.64 -6.72
CA LEU A 2 10.59 -54.79 -7.90
C LEU A 2 9.27 -54.00 -7.84
N LEU A 3 9.40 -52.67 -7.75
CA LEU A 3 8.37 -51.68 -8.06
C LEU A 3 8.00 -51.81 -9.53
N ILE A 4 6.80 -52.32 -9.83
CA ILE A 4 6.26 -52.28 -11.19
C ILE A 4 4.83 -51.71 -11.11
N SER A 5 4.71 -50.48 -11.63
CA SER A 5 3.51 -49.75 -12.06
C SER A 5 2.53 -49.22 -11.00
N THR A 6 2.88 -48.07 -10.41
CA THR A 6 1.94 -47.13 -9.76
C THR A 6 1.55 -45.97 -10.68
N GLU A 7 1.61 -46.13 -12.01
CA GLU A 7 1.57 -44.98 -12.93
C GLU A 7 0.18 -44.57 -13.42
N PHE A 8 -0.84 -45.42 -13.28
CA PHE A 8 -2.19 -45.13 -13.82
C PHE A 8 -3.18 -44.52 -12.82
N TYR A 9 -2.97 -44.75 -11.52
CA TYR A 9 -3.89 -44.37 -10.46
C TYR A 9 -3.20 -43.53 -9.39
N SER A 10 -3.83 -42.41 -9.02
CA SER A 10 -3.42 -41.57 -7.89
C SER A 10 -4.53 -41.60 -6.84
N LEU A 11 -4.19 -41.78 -5.57
CA LEU A 11 -5.15 -41.76 -4.46
C LEU A 11 -4.87 -40.54 -3.59
N GLU A 12 -5.77 -39.57 -3.60
CA GLU A 12 -5.73 -38.39 -2.74
C GLU A 12 -6.46 -38.70 -1.43
N ILE A 13 -5.90 -38.27 -0.31
CA ILE A 13 -6.53 -38.38 1.02
C ILE A 13 -6.43 -37.02 1.72
N THR A 14 -7.55 -36.55 2.26
CA THR A 14 -7.66 -35.28 2.98
C THR A 14 -8.43 -35.47 4.29
N ASN A 15 -8.15 -34.63 5.27
CA ASN A 15 -8.89 -34.60 6.54
C ASN A 15 -9.13 -33.14 6.97
N ASN A 16 -10.13 -32.91 7.80
CA ASN A 16 -10.54 -31.60 8.31
C ASN A 16 -9.96 -31.25 9.69
N GLY A 17 -8.93 -31.98 10.15
CA GLY A 17 -8.27 -31.71 11.42
C GLY A 17 -7.48 -30.40 11.44
N PRO A 18 -7.00 -29.97 12.63
CA PRO A 18 -7.18 -30.61 13.94
C PRO A 18 -8.62 -30.52 14.46
N ILE A 19 -9.06 -31.52 15.24
CA ILE A 19 -10.37 -31.51 15.91
C ILE A 19 -10.22 -31.58 17.43
N THR A 20 -11.22 -31.10 18.18
CA THR A 20 -11.26 -31.27 19.64
C THR A 20 -11.68 -32.70 20.01
N THR A 21 -11.16 -33.26 21.11
CA THR A 21 -11.58 -34.57 21.64
C THR A 21 -13.10 -34.66 21.76
N GLY A 22 -13.71 -35.76 21.27
CA GLY A 22 -15.15 -35.95 21.23
C GLY A 22 -15.87 -35.31 20.02
N ALA A 23 -15.21 -34.40 19.29
CA ALA A 23 -15.70 -33.90 18.01
C ALA A 23 -15.53 -34.95 16.90
N GLN A 24 -16.19 -34.72 15.75
CA GLN A 24 -16.11 -35.63 14.61
C GLN A 24 -15.16 -35.08 13.54
N ALA A 25 -14.25 -35.91 13.07
CA ALA A 25 -13.40 -35.62 11.93
C ALA A 25 -13.94 -36.35 10.69
N THR A 26 -13.86 -35.68 9.55
CA THR A 26 -14.19 -36.22 8.24
C THR A 26 -12.89 -36.47 7.49
N VAL A 27 -12.66 -37.72 7.10
CA VAL A 27 -11.53 -38.13 6.26
C VAL A 27 -12.07 -38.59 4.92
N GLN A 28 -11.57 -37.97 3.85
CA GLN A 28 -12.01 -38.24 2.48
C GLN A 28 -10.86 -38.83 1.67
N ALA A 29 -11.16 -39.88 0.91
CA ALA A 29 -10.28 -40.47 -0.08
C ALA A 29 -10.89 -40.34 -1.48
N ARG A 30 -10.09 -39.94 -2.46
CA ARG A 30 -10.47 -39.78 -3.86
C ARG A 30 -9.47 -40.47 -4.78
N LEU A 31 -9.96 -41.45 -5.54
CA LEU A 31 -9.17 -42.14 -6.56
C LEU A 31 -9.25 -41.38 -7.88
N ARG A 32 -8.11 -40.93 -8.40
CA ARG A 32 -7.96 -40.33 -9.72
C ARG A 32 -7.28 -41.29 -10.69
N MET A 33 -7.73 -41.30 -11.94
CA MET A 33 -7.08 -42.02 -13.04
C MET A 33 -6.41 -41.01 -13.97
N LYS A 34 -5.22 -41.32 -14.50
CA LYS A 34 -4.55 -40.44 -15.47
C LYS A 34 -5.14 -40.50 -16.89
N ASN A 35 -5.86 -41.56 -17.24
CA ASN A 35 -6.50 -41.73 -18.55
C ASN A 35 -8.02 -41.91 -18.40
N GLU A 36 -8.79 -41.15 -19.19
CA GLU A 36 -10.26 -41.12 -19.19
C GLU A 36 -10.92 -42.30 -19.92
N ASN A 37 -10.18 -43.37 -20.25
CA ASN A 37 -10.83 -44.57 -20.78
C ASN A 37 -11.71 -45.16 -19.68
N VAL A 38 -13.02 -45.01 -19.86
CA VAL A 38 -14.09 -45.35 -18.93
C VAL A 38 -14.17 -46.87 -18.79
N ILE A 39 -13.27 -47.45 -18.00
CA ILE A 39 -13.45 -48.81 -17.53
C ILE A 39 -14.55 -48.78 -16.47
N LEU A 40 -15.60 -49.58 -16.64
CA LEU A 40 -16.74 -49.75 -15.72
C LEU A 40 -16.36 -50.40 -14.38
N ASN A 41 -15.13 -50.19 -13.90
CA ASN A 41 -14.66 -50.75 -12.66
C ASN A 41 -15.28 -50.02 -11.47
N SER A 42 -15.79 -50.83 -10.54
CA SER A 42 -16.13 -50.39 -9.19
C SER A 42 -14.97 -50.73 -8.27
N TYR A 43 -14.69 -49.83 -7.34
CA TYR A 43 -13.58 -49.93 -6.40
C TYR A 43 -14.12 -50.08 -4.98
N HIS A 44 -13.32 -50.69 -4.12
CA HIS A 44 -13.58 -50.79 -2.70
C HIS A 44 -12.46 -50.16 -1.89
N PHE A 45 -12.82 -49.28 -0.95
CA PHE A 45 -11.93 -48.54 -0.07
C PHE A 45 -11.84 -49.22 1.29
N ASN A 46 -10.66 -49.75 1.58
CA ASN A 46 -10.33 -50.40 2.84
C ASN A 46 -9.60 -49.39 3.72
N TRP A 47 -10.20 -49.05 4.86
CA TRP A 47 -9.69 -48.03 5.78
C TRP A 47 -9.06 -48.68 7.02
N VAL A 48 -7.99 -48.08 7.52
CA VAL A 48 -7.41 -48.34 8.84
C VAL A 48 -7.34 -47.02 9.59
N TYR A 49 -8.12 -46.96 10.66
CA TYR A 49 -8.32 -45.76 11.49
C TYR A 49 -8.17 -46.05 12.99
N ALA A 50 -7.84 -47.27 13.40
CA ALA A 50 -7.64 -47.61 14.81
C ALA A 50 -6.51 -46.75 15.42
N PRO A 51 -6.67 -46.23 16.65
CA PRO A 51 -7.72 -46.50 17.64
C PRO A 51 -8.95 -45.59 17.58
N LEU A 52 -9.18 -44.85 16.50
CA LEU A 52 -10.35 -43.98 16.35
C LEU A 52 -11.65 -44.80 16.24
N ILE A 53 -12.76 -44.19 16.65
CA ILE A 53 -14.10 -44.77 16.58
C ILE A 53 -14.75 -44.32 15.27
N LEU A 54 -15.17 -45.28 14.44
CA LEU A 54 -15.92 -45.01 13.22
C LEU A 54 -17.38 -44.68 13.57
N ILE A 55 -17.84 -43.51 13.14
CA ILE A 55 -19.23 -43.08 13.29
C ILE A 55 -20.01 -43.47 12.05
N GLU A 56 -19.54 -43.03 10.88
CA GLU A 56 -20.21 -43.26 9.60
C GLU A 56 -19.19 -43.50 8.49
N LYS A 57 -19.59 -44.29 7.48
CA LYS A 57 -18.83 -44.50 6.24
C LYS A 57 -19.76 -44.31 5.04
N TYR A 58 -19.33 -43.48 4.10
CA TYR A 58 -19.97 -43.28 2.81
C TYR A 58 -19.01 -43.70 1.69
N GLU A 59 -19.51 -44.45 0.72
CA GLU A 59 -18.69 -44.99 -0.37
C GLU A 59 -19.39 -44.77 -1.71
N GLN A 60 -18.66 -44.13 -2.63
CA GLN A 60 -19.03 -43.89 -4.02
C GLN A 60 -18.00 -44.54 -4.93
N ARG A 61 -18.24 -44.51 -6.25
CA ARG A 61 -17.39 -45.23 -7.23
C ARG A 61 -15.89 -44.88 -7.15
N PHE A 62 -15.57 -43.60 -6.96
CA PHE A 62 -14.19 -43.10 -6.90
C PHE A 62 -13.86 -42.36 -5.61
N ASN A 63 -14.84 -42.22 -4.71
CA ASN A 63 -14.69 -41.45 -3.48
C ASN A 63 -15.15 -42.30 -2.30
N SER A 64 -14.46 -42.22 -1.17
CA SER A 64 -14.94 -42.75 0.10
C SER A 64 -14.70 -41.73 1.20
N VAL A 65 -15.65 -41.60 2.11
CA VAL A 65 -15.59 -40.69 3.25
C VAL A 65 -15.86 -41.51 4.51
N ILE A 66 -15.04 -41.30 5.53
CA ILE A 66 -15.30 -41.81 6.88
C ILE A 66 -15.43 -40.63 7.84
N ASN A 67 -16.42 -40.69 8.72
CA ASN A 67 -16.53 -39.83 9.89
C ASN A 67 -16.04 -40.62 11.10
N VAL A 68 -15.03 -40.09 11.77
CA VAL A 68 -14.37 -40.73 12.90
C VAL A 68 -14.30 -39.78 14.08
N THR A 69 -14.25 -40.33 15.29
CA THR A 69 -14.02 -39.55 16.52
C THR A 69 -12.92 -40.19 17.36
N GLY A 70 -12.34 -39.40 18.25
CA GLY A 70 -11.33 -39.86 19.21
C GLY A 70 -11.58 -39.26 20.58
N GLU A 71 -11.48 -40.11 21.60
CA GLU A 71 -11.66 -39.73 23.01
C GLU A 71 -10.40 -39.11 23.61
N PHE A 72 -9.23 -39.43 23.04
CA PHE A 72 -7.94 -39.00 23.57
C PHE A 72 -7.23 -38.03 22.61
N PRO A 73 -6.53 -37.02 23.14
CA PRO A 73 -5.70 -36.15 22.31
C PRO A 73 -4.49 -36.93 21.78
N GLY A 74 -4.06 -36.60 20.57
CA GLY A 74 -2.93 -37.23 19.91
C GLY A 74 -2.94 -37.08 18.39
N THR A 75 -1.94 -37.68 17.76
CA THR A 75 -1.82 -37.74 16.30
C THR A 75 -2.11 -39.16 15.84
N PHE A 76 -3.14 -39.33 15.03
CA PHE A 76 -3.63 -40.64 14.61
C PHE A 76 -3.43 -40.82 13.10
N PRO A 77 -2.61 -41.79 12.66
CA PRO A 77 -2.47 -42.08 11.25
C PRO A 77 -3.73 -42.79 10.75
N VAL A 78 -4.34 -42.24 9.69
CA VAL A 78 -5.47 -42.85 8.99
C VAL A 78 -4.98 -43.24 7.60
N SER A 79 -5.08 -44.52 7.28
CA SER A 79 -4.63 -45.05 5.99
C SER A 79 -5.76 -45.71 5.23
N VAL A 80 -5.64 -45.70 3.91
CA VAL A 80 -6.63 -46.27 3.01
C VAL A 80 -5.94 -46.92 1.81
N TRP A 81 -6.41 -48.09 1.43
CA TRP A 81 -6.02 -48.73 0.18
C TRP A 81 -7.24 -49.17 -0.62
N VAL A 82 -7.09 -49.10 -1.94
CA VAL A 82 -8.17 -49.36 -2.88
C VAL A 82 -7.94 -50.68 -3.59
N THR A 83 -9.01 -51.47 -3.70
CA THR A 83 -9.05 -52.75 -4.42
C THR A 83 -10.16 -52.72 -5.45
N HIS A 84 -10.12 -53.60 -6.45
CA HIS A 84 -11.26 -53.81 -7.33
C HIS A 84 -12.37 -54.53 -6.56
N LYS A 85 -13.63 -54.08 -6.72
CA LYS A 85 -14.77 -54.66 -5.98
C LYS A 85 -14.93 -56.17 -6.20
N ASN A 86 -14.56 -56.66 -7.38
CA ASN A 86 -14.69 -58.07 -7.76
C ASN A 86 -13.47 -58.94 -7.35
N CYS A 87 -12.45 -58.37 -6.69
CA CYS A 87 -11.27 -59.12 -6.30
C CYS A 87 -10.60 -58.53 -5.05
N TRP A 88 -11.05 -58.99 -3.87
CA TRP A 88 -10.47 -58.58 -2.59
C TRP A 88 -9.03 -59.12 -2.40
N LEU A 89 -8.74 -60.34 -2.88
CA LEU A 89 -7.40 -60.95 -2.80
C LEU A 89 -6.37 -60.34 -3.78
N CYS A 90 -6.80 -59.45 -4.66
CA CYS A 90 -5.91 -58.77 -5.59
C CYS A 90 -5.01 -57.75 -4.88
N ARG A 91 -3.87 -57.45 -5.50
CA ARG A 91 -2.99 -56.37 -5.02
C ARG A 91 -3.74 -55.03 -5.03
N PRO A 92 -3.49 -54.16 -4.04
CA PRO A 92 -4.12 -52.85 -3.99
C PRO A 92 -3.70 -52.00 -5.20
N VAL A 93 -4.67 -51.31 -5.79
CA VAL A 93 -4.51 -50.43 -6.95
C VAL A 93 -3.77 -49.16 -6.56
N ALA A 94 -4.08 -48.63 -5.37
CA ALA A 94 -3.43 -47.48 -4.79
C ALA A 94 -3.55 -47.53 -3.25
N ARG A 95 -2.63 -46.86 -2.57
CA ARG A 95 -2.63 -46.68 -1.11
C ARG A 95 -2.16 -45.29 -0.76
N ASN A 96 -2.73 -44.70 0.28
CA ASN A 96 -2.28 -43.43 0.83
C ASN A 96 -2.64 -43.34 2.31
N SER A 97 -2.06 -42.38 3.02
CA SER A 97 -2.29 -42.14 4.44
C SER A 97 -2.25 -40.66 4.77
N THR A 98 -3.01 -40.26 5.78
CA THR A 98 -3.03 -38.90 6.34
C THR A 98 -2.88 -38.97 7.86
N ILE A 99 -2.49 -37.87 8.48
CA ILE A 99 -2.40 -37.75 9.94
C ILE A 99 -3.55 -36.87 10.40
N LEU A 100 -4.41 -37.42 11.26
CA LEU A 100 -5.45 -36.67 11.93
C LEU A 100 -4.96 -36.23 13.30
N GLN A 101 -5.00 -34.93 13.58
CA GLN A 101 -4.66 -34.38 14.88
C GLN A 101 -5.93 -34.18 15.71
N ILE A 102 -5.90 -34.70 16.93
CA ILE A 102 -6.96 -34.51 17.93
C ILE A 102 -6.34 -33.81 19.13
N THR A 103 -6.96 -32.72 19.57
CA THR A 103 -6.49 -31.89 20.70
C THR A 103 -7.54 -31.83 21.78
N GLU A 104 -7.12 -31.70 23.03
CA GLU A 104 -8.05 -31.46 24.13
C GLU A 104 -8.57 -30.01 24.16
N PHE A 105 -7.93 -29.11 23.41
CA PHE A 105 -8.20 -27.68 23.37
C PHE A 105 -9.12 -27.28 22.22
N ILE A 106 -9.72 -26.09 22.33
CA ILE A 106 -10.46 -25.44 21.25
C ILE A 106 -9.50 -25.14 20.10
N THR A 107 -9.93 -25.39 18.87
CA THR A 107 -9.17 -25.10 17.64
C THR A 107 -9.72 -23.86 16.93
N GLY A 108 -8.85 -23.05 16.36
CA GLY A 108 -9.24 -21.83 15.67
C GLY A 108 -8.04 -20.97 15.29
N ASN A 109 -8.31 -19.79 14.75
CA ASN A 109 -7.29 -18.81 14.41
C ASN A 109 -7.68 -17.39 14.85
N LEU A 110 -6.67 -16.54 14.99
CA LEU A 110 -6.84 -15.11 15.19
C LEU A 110 -6.59 -14.40 13.85
N THR A 111 -7.42 -13.42 13.55
CA THR A 111 -7.31 -12.57 12.36
C THR A 111 -7.39 -11.11 12.79
N ILE A 112 -6.60 -10.27 12.13
CA ILE A 112 -6.53 -8.83 12.40
C ILE A 112 -7.06 -8.12 11.16
N ALA A 113 -7.96 -7.16 11.35
CA ALA A 113 -8.51 -6.36 10.27
C ALA A 113 -8.54 -4.90 10.68
N GLN A 114 -8.11 -4.02 9.77
CA GLN A 114 -8.15 -2.59 10.00
C GLN A 114 -9.43 -2.00 9.41
N ILE A 115 -10.08 -1.11 10.17
CA ILE A 115 -11.28 -0.40 9.71
C ILE A 115 -10.87 1.03 9.41
N GLU A 116 -10.77 1.36 8.12
CA GLU A 116 -10.45 2.71 7.64
C GLU A 116 -11.55 3.18 6.70
N ASN A 117 -12.22 4.29 7.02
CA ASN A 117 -13.26 4.91 6.18
C ASN A 117 -14.34 3.91 5.65
N SER A 118 -14.83 3.03 6.52
CA SER A 118 -15.83 1.97 6.21
C SER A 118 -15.34 0.87 5.26
N ARG A 119 -14.05 0.79 4.97
CA ARG A 119 -13.41 -0.32 4.26
C ARG A 119 -12.65 -1.18 5.26
N VAL A 120 -12.87 -2.49 5.18
CA VAL A 120 -12.18 -3.49 6.00
C VAL A 120 -11.02 -4.03 5.19
N THR A 121 -9.80 -3.72 5.59
CA THR A 121 -8.59 -4.24 4.95
C THR A 121 -8.02 -5.32 5.85
N THR A 122 -8.03 -6.57 5.38
CA THR A 122 -7.40 -7.70 6.08
C THR A 122 -5.90 -7.63 5.85
N HIS A 123 -5.18 -7.01 6.78
CA HIS A 123 -3.74 -7.12 6.86
C HIS A 123 -3.39 -8.36 7.68
N GLY A 124 -2.24 -8.99 7.42
CA GLY A 124 -1.78 -10.14 8.20
C GLY A 124 -1.50 -9.77 9.66
N SER A 125 -0.23 -9.55 10.00
CA SER A 125 0.19 -9.14 11.35
C SER A 125 0.33 -7.62 11.53
N SER A 126 0.23 -6.82 10.47
CA SER A 126 0.51 -5.37 10.49
C SER A 126 -0.77 -4.53 10.60
N ALA A 127 -0.79 -3.52 11.46
CA ALA A 127 -1.90 -2.58 11.61
C ALA A 127 -1.42 -1.12 11.71
N SER A 128 -2.24 -0.17 11.27
CA SER A 128 -1.98 1.27 11.42
C SER A 128 -2.18 1.75 12.84
N MET A 129 -1.25 2.58 13.31
CA MET A 129 -1.45 3.46 14.46
C MET A 129 -2.62 4.42 14.22
N ASP A 130 -3.40 4.72 15.26
CA ASP A 130 -4.55 5.66 15.27
C ASP A 130 -5.77 5.26 14.42
N THR A 131 -5.89 3.97 14.09
CA THR A 131 -7.09 3.40 13.45
C THR A 131 -7.68 2.30 14.29
N VAL A 132 -9.00 2.13 14.22
CA VAL A 132 -9.69 1.07 14.96
C VAL A 132 -9.31 -0.28 14.35
N THR A 133 -8.50 -1.03 15.08
CA THR A 133 -8.10 -2.39 14.71
C THR A 133 -9.11 -3.36 15.29
N ARG A 134 -9.69 -4.22 14.46
CA ARG A 134 -10.57 -5.30 14.88
C ARG A 134 -9.80 -6.61 14.89
N ILE A 135 -9.71 -7.24 16.05
CA ILE A 135 -9.14 -8.59 16.20
C ILE A 135 -10.29 -9.55 16.36
N THR A 136 -10.30 -10.63 15.56
CA THR A 136 -11.39 -11.61 15.51
C THR A 136 -10.84 -13.02 15.64
N PHE A 137 -11.46 -13.81 16.51
CA PHE A 137 -11.27 -15.23 16.63
C PHE A 137 -12.22 -15.98 15.68
N SER A 138 -11.68 -16.87 14.86
CA SER A 138 -12.49 -17.79 14.05
C SER A 138 -12.35 -19.20 14.61
N LEU A 139 -13.46 -19.73 15.12
CA LEU A 139 -13.56 -21.10 15.59
C LEU A 139 -13.43 -22.09 14.42
N HIS A 140 -12.54 -23.07 14.54
CA HIS A 140 -12.46 -24.21 13.63
C HIS A 140 -13.24 -25.39 14.23
N ASP A 141 -14.50 -25.54 13.84
CA ASP A 141 -15.41 -26.59 14.33
C ASP A 141 -16.22 -27.21 13.17
N PRO A 142 -15.59 -28.09 12.36
CA PRO A 142 -16.22 -28.63 11.16
C PRO A 142 -17.39 -29.59 11.45
N SER A 143 -17.46 -30.19 12.65
CA SER A 143 -18.56 -31.07 13.06
C SER A 143 -19.66 -30.37 13.85
N HIS A 144 -19.57 -29.05 14.03
CA HIS A 144 -20.51 -28.27 14.85
C HIS A 144 -20.61 -28.78 16.30
N TYR A 145 -19.51 -29.27 16.85
CA TYR A 145 -19.40 -29.83 18.20
C TYR A 145 -19.77 -28.80 19.28
N PHE A 146 -19.46 -27.52 19.06
CA PHE A 146 -19.70 -26.45 20.03
C PHE A 146 -21.04 -25.71 19.83
N THR A 147 -22.00 -26.28 19.11
CA THR A 147 -23.28 -25.61 18.78
C THR A 147 -24.08 -25.18 20.02
N SER A 148 -24.07 -25.99 21.08
CA SER A 148 -24.76 -25.68 22.35
C SER A 148 -23.88 -24.94 23.35
N ALA A 149 -22.63 -24.63 23.00
CA ALA A 149 -21.69 -24.01 23.92
C ALA A 149 -21.84 -22.49 23.96
N SER A 150 -21.74 -21.96 25.17
CA SER A 150 -21.59 -20.53 25.41
C SER A 150 -20.10 -20.20 25.51
N PHE A 151 -19.67 -19.19 24.76
CA PHE A 151 -18.27 -18.78 24.72
C PHE A 151 -17.99 -17.56 25.59
N VAL A 152 -16.80 -17.54 26.17
CA VAL A 152 -16.18 -16.38 26.84
C VAL A 152 -14.77 -16.23 26.30
N TYR A 153 -14.43 -15.00 25.90
CA TYR A 153 -13.13 -14.67 25.32
C TYR A 153 -12.41 -13.71 26.25
N ASN A 154 -11.24 -14.14 26.75
CA ASN A 154 -10.38 -13.32 27.60
C ASN A 154 -9.16 -12.85 26.79
N TRP A 155 -9.14 -11.56 26.46
CA TRP A 155 -8.12 -10.91 25.65
C TRP A 155 -7.09 -10.23 26.54
N ASP A 156 -5.81 -10.40 26.22
CA ASP A 156 -4.67 -9.71 26.82
C ASP A 156 -3.80 -9.16 25.68
N PHE A 157 -3.54 -7.86 25.71
CA PHE A 157 -2.78 -7.14 24.67
C PHE A 157 -1.30 -6.92 25.04
N GLY A 158 -0.82 -7.57 26.11
CA GLY A 158 0.56 -7.51 26.59
C GLY A 158 0.85 -6.35 27.54
N ASP A 159 -0.17 -5.60 27.95
CA ASP A 159 -0.10 -4.52 28.95
C ASP A 159 -0.47 -5.00 30.38
N GLY A 160 -0.81 -6.28 30.53
CA GLY A 160 -1.22 -6.88 31.80
C GLY A 160 -2.67 -6.61 32.17
N VAL A 161 -3.46 -5.99 31.28
CA VAL A 161 -4.88 -5.74 31.47
C VAL A 161 -5.70 -6.68 30.58
N TYR A 162 -6.72 -7.28 31.18
CA TYR A 162 -7.57 -8.26 30.53
C TYR A 162 -8.91 -7.65 30.10
N GLN A 163 -9.34 -7.92 28.87
CA GLN A 163 -10.70 -7.63 28.41
C GLN A 163 -11.47 -8.92 28.18
N ILE A 164 -12.64 -9.03 28.80
CA ILE A 164 -13.55 -10.17 28.60
C ILE A 164 -14.70 -9.76 27.68
N THR A 165 -14.96 -10.57 26.65
CA THR A 165 -16.08 -10.41 25.70
C THR A 165 -16.89 -11.69 25.55
N LYS A 166 -18.15 -11.56 25.12
CA LYS A 166 -19.00 -12.70 24.71
C LYS A 166 -18.96 -12.90 23.19
N GLU A 167 -18.67 -11.84 22.47
CA GLU A 167 -18.43 -11.84 21.03
C GLU A 167 -16.98 -12.30 20.74
N PRO A 168 -16.75 -13.03 19.64
CA PRO A 168 -15.43 -13.54 19.26
C PRO A 168 -14.53 -12.45 18.66
N PHE A 169 -14.77 -11.18 18.97
CA PHE A 169 -13.98 -10.07 18.45
C PHE A 169 -13.87 -8.93 19.46
N VAL A 170 -12.82 -8.14 19.29
CA VAL A 170 -12.53 -6.95 20.09
C VAL A 170 -12.02 -5.83 19.19
N TYR A 171 -12.39 -4.59 19.51
CA TYR A 171 -11.86 -3.40 18.87
C TYR A 171 -10.75 -2.82 19.75
N CYS A 172 -9.56 -2.65 19.19
CA CYS A 172 -8.45 -1.92 19.83
C CYS A 172 -8.24 -0.58 19.15
N ASN A 173 -8.21 0.49 19.94
CA ASN A 173 -7.52 1.71 19.57
C ASN A 173 -6.09 1.64 20.13
N CYS A 174 -5.18 1.11 19.31
CA CYS A 174 -3.82 0.83 19.74
C CYS A 174 -2.92 2.02 19.39
N SER A 175 -2.49 2.79 20.42
CA SER A 175 -1.80 4.08 20.24
C SER A 175 -0.28 4.00 20.38
N SER A 176 0.30 2.83 20.64
CA SER A 176 1.69 2.69 21.06
C SER A 176 2.50 1.86 20.05
N LYS A 177 3.57 2.46 19.54
CA LYS A 177 4.45 1.88 18.51
C LYS A 177 5.13 0.60 18.99
N GLY A 178 5.26 -0.37 18.09
CA GLY A 178 6.07 -1.58 18.30
C GLY A 178 5.32 -2.88 18.06
N ASN A 179 6.06 -3.98 18.19
CA ASN A 179 5.54 -5.33 18.06
C ASN A 179 4.94 -5.76 19.40
N ARG A 180 3.65 -6.08 19.40
CA ARG A 180 2.93 -6.59 20.56
C ARG A 180 2.39 -7.97 20.27
N THR A 181 2.24 -8.77 21.31
CA THR A 181 1.61 -10.08 21.20
C THR A 181 0.24 -9.97 21.85
N VAL A 182 -0.80 -10.29 21.08
CA VAL A 182 -2.15 -10.41 21.61
C VAL A 182 -2.38 -11.87 21.98
N HIS A 183 -2.74 -12.09 23.22
CA HIS A 183 -3.10 -13.38 23.79
C HIS A 183 -4.62 -13.46 23.93
N LEU A 184 -5.21 -14.57 23.51
CA LEU A 184 -6.62 -14.87 23.70
C LEU A 184 -6.75 -16.22 24.39
N LYS A 185 -7.49 -16.25 25.50
CA LYS A 185 -8.01 -17.49 26.09
C LYS A 185 -9.51 -17.60 25.79
N ALA A 186 -9.87 -18.54 24.93
CA ALA A 186 -11.26 -18.89 24.65
C ALA A 186 -11.73 -19.99 25.59
N ILE A 187 -12.93 -19.84 26.13
CA ILE A 187 -13.56 -20.79 27.04
C ILE A 187 -14.94 -21.10 26.49
N ALA A 188 -15.23 -22.38 26.24
CA ALA A 188 -16.51 -22.88 25.78
C ALA A 188 -17.15 -23.72 26.89
N GLU A 189 -18.37 -23.38 27.29
CA GLU A 189 -19.11 -24.03 28.38
C GLU A 189 -20.49 -24.48 27.90
N TRP A 190 -20.86 -25.74 28.18
CA TRP A 190 -22.18 -26.28 27.88
C TRP A 190 -22.63 -27.31 28.92
N GLU A 191 -23.93 -27.57 28.99
CA GLU A 191 -24.49 -28.61 29.85
C GLU A 191 -24.59 -29.94 29.09
N GLN A 192 -24.20 -31.03 29.73
CA GLN A 192 -24.36 -32.39 29.25
C GLN A 192 -25.10 -33.22 30.31
N ILE A 193 -25.92 -34.16 29.84
CA ILE A 193 -26.65 -35.08 30.72
C ILE A 193 -25.67 -36.13 31.23
N GLY A 194 -25.46 -36.19 32.55
CA GLY A 194 -24.58 -37.16 33.20
C GLY A 194 -25.10 -38.59 33.09
N SER A 195 -24.19 -39.58 33.18
CA SER A 195 -24.51 -40.99 32.92
C SER A 195 -25.07 -41.77 34.12
N ILE A 196 -25.01 -41.26 35.35
CA ILE A 196 -25.23 -42.10 36.55
C ILE A 196 -26.31 -41.55 37.50
N ILE A 197 -26.59 -40.25 37.44
CA ILE A 197 -27.71 -39.57 38.11
C ILE A 197 -28.16 -38.51 37.11
N HIS A 198 -29.45 -38.18 37.00
CA HIS A 198 -29.96 -37.10 36.12
C HIS A 198 -29.47 -35.68 36.53
N GLU A 199 -28.24 -35.57 37.04
CA GLU A 199 -27.55 -34.33 37.30
C GLU A 199 -26.97 -33.79 35.98
N ARG A 200 -27.15 -32.49 35.77
CA ARG A 200 -26.55 -31.77 34.66
C ARG A 200 -25.08 -31.56 34.98
N GLU A 201 -24.19 -32.12 34.16
CA GLU A 201 -22.77 -31.87 34.25
C GLU A 201 -22.42 -30.67 33.35
N ILE A 202 -21.65 -29.73 33.87
CA ILE A 202 -21.13 -28.61 33.08
C ILE A 202 -19.81 -29.06 32.46
N MET A 203 -19.79 -29.12 31.14
CA MET A 203 -18.60 -29.39 30.35
C MET A 203 -17.92 -28.08 29.99
N GLN A 204 -16.59 -28.08 30.03
CA GLN A 204 -15.78 -26.92 29.67
C GLN A 204 -14.60 -27.34 28.81
N LYS A 205 -14.35 -26.56 27.75
CA LYS A 205 -13.15 -26.65 26.92
C LYS A 205 -12.50 -25.27 26.83
N THR A 206 -11.17 -25.27 26.73
CA THR A 206 -10.40 -24.02 26.63
C THR A 206 -9.47 -24.06 25.43
N GLY A 207 -9.08 -22.91 24.91
CA GLY A 207 -8.03 -22.78 23.91
C GLY A 207 -7.27 -21.48 24.10
N ASP A 208 -5.95 -21.55 23.95
CA ASP A 208 -5.05 -20.40 24.06
C ASP A 208 -4.49 -20.07 22.68
N PHE A 209 -4.63 -18.81 22.27
CA PHE A 209 -4.26 -18.31 20.95
C PHE A 209 -3.37 -17.09 21.08
N THR A 210 -2.40 -16.96 20.18
CA THR A 210 -1.49 -15.82 20.14
C THR A 210 -1.35 -15.31 18.72
N THR A 211 -1.26 -13.99 18.58
CA THR A 211 -0.92 -13.36 17.29
C THR A 211 -0.04 -12.14 17.54
N SER A 212 0.91 -11.89 16.64
CA SER A 212 1.68 -10.65 16.65
C SER A 212 0.85 -9.53 16.02
N LEU A 213 0.88 -8.37 16.67
CA LEU A 213 0.32 -7.12 16.22
C LEU A 213 1.49 -6.13 16.04
N GLU A 214 1.83 -5.84 14.80
CA GLU A 214 2.87 -4.87 14.44
C GLU A 214 2.20 -3.53 14.11
N LEU A 215 2.30 -2.59 15.04
CA LEU A 215 1.74 -1.25 14.85
C LEU A 215 2.75 -0.37 14.13
N LEU A 216 2.46 -0.06 12.86
CA LEU A 216 3.29 0.81 12.03
C LEU A 216 2.74 2.24 12.06
N ASP A 217 3.63 3.23 12.13
CA ASP A 217 3.24 4.64 11.96
C ASP A 217 2.91 4.89 10.48
N VAL A 218 1.80 5.60 10.24
CA VAL A 218 1.35 6.03 8.92
C VAL A 218 2.45 6.82 8.21
N VAL A 219 2.53 6.72 6.87
CA VAL A 219 3.36 7.64 6.08
C VAL A 219 2.71 9.02 6.10
N LYS A 220 3.23 9.91 6.95
CA LYS A 220 2.65 11.23 7.21
C LYS A 220 2.91 12.23 6.09
N SER A 221 4.11 12.20 5.49
CA SER A 221 4.49 13.11 4.42
C SER A 221 5.71 12.65 3.63
N ILE A 222 5.78 13.10 2.38
CA ILE A 222 6.95 12.97 1.49
C ILE A 222 7.40 14.39 1.12
N ASN A 223 8.57 14.78 1.60
CA ASN A 223 9.18 16.08 1.31
C ASN A 223 10.35 15.90 0.34
N ILE A 224 10.25 16.53 -0.83
CA ILE A 224 11.31 16.48 -1.85
C ILE A 224 12.12 17.77 -1.75
N VAL A 225 13.39 17.65 -1.41
CA VAL A 225 14.33 18.76 -1.26
C VAL A 225 15.30 18.75 -2.44
N GLY A 226 15.40 19.87 -3.14
CA GLY A 226 16.30 20.02 -4.29
C GLY A 226 15.86 21.15 -5.22
N SER A 227 16.68 21.41 -6.25
CA SER A 227 16.37 22.44 -7.25
C SER A 227 15.21 22.01 -8.16
N ARG A 228 14.40 23.00 -8.57
CA ARG A 228 13.34 22.82 -9.60
C ARG A 228 13.82 23.16 -11.01
N GLU A 229 15.02 23.71 -11.14
CA GLU A 229 15.62 24.10 -12.41
C GLU A 229 17.00 23.45 -12.56
N THR A 230 17.32 22.98 -13.77
CA THR A 230 18.64 22.43 -14.11
C THR A 230 18.94 22.63 -15.59
N HIS A 231 20.20 22.50 -16.00
CA HIS A 231 20.58 22.55 -17.40
C HIS A 231 20.72 21.16 -18.02
N VAL A 232 20.61 21.10 -19.35
CA VAL A 232 20.91 19.89 -20.12
C VAL A 232 22.33 19.40 -19.82
N MET A 233 22.48 18.09 -19.62
CA MET A 233 23.73 17.40 -19.22
C MET A 233 24.28 17.79 -17.84
N GLU A 234 23.55 18.55 -17.04
CA GLU A 234 23.87 18.79 -15.64
C GLU A 234 23.26 17.70 -14.75
N ASN A 235 23.92 17.39 -13.63
CA ASN A 235 23.43 16.40 -12.68
C ASN A 235 22.51 17.05 -11.64
N LEU A 236 21.23 16.67 -11.65
CA LEU A 236 20.26 17.10 -10.67
C LEU A 236 20.22 16.12 -9.49
N ASN A 237 20.49 16.63 -8.29
CA ASN A 237 20.39 15.87 -7.04
C ASN A 237 19.16 16.30 -6.25
N LEU A 238 18.31 15.33 -5.92
CA LEU A 238 17.10 15.49 -5.11
C LEU A 238 17.20 14.57 -3.89
N SER A 239 16.89 15.07 -2.69
CA SER A 239 16.76 14.26 -1.49
C SER A 239 15.30 14.15 -1.09
N LEU A 240 14.82 12.91 -0.98
CA LEU A 240 13.47 12.57 -0.55
C LEU A 240 13.50 12.27 0.94
N HIS A 241 12.85 13.13 1.72
CA HIS A 241 12.65 12.96 3.16
C HIS A 241 11.24 12.43 3.42
N ILE A 242 11.17 11.22 3.97
CA ILE A 242 9.93 10.48 4.17
C ILE A 242 9.68 10.37 5.67
N ASN A 243 8.50 10.80 6.11
CA ASN A 243 8.07 10.68 7.49
C ASN A 243 7.17 9.44 7.65
N GLY A 244 7.78 8.28 7.86
CA GLY A 244 7.10 6.99 8.02
C GLY A 244 8.01 5.96 8.70
N THR A 245 7.45 4.81 9.07
CA THR A 245 8.20 3.73 9.74
C THR A 245 8.71 2.71 8.72
N PRO A 246 10.02 2.42 8.66
CA PRO A 246 10.57 1.36 7.81
C PRO A 246 10.04 -0.05 8.14
N PRO A 247 10.03 -1.01 7.19
CA PRO A 247 10.53 -0.90 5.82
C PRO A 247 9.56 -0.15 4.88
N LEU A 248 10.10 0.78 4.09
CA LEU A 248 9.32 1.58 3.14
C LEU A 248 9.61 1.14 1.70
N SER A 249 8.57 0.94 0.90
CA SER A 249 8.68 0.70 -0.54
C SER A 249 8.53 2.01 -1.30
N LEU A 250 9.64 2.52 -1.85
CA LEU A 250 9.70 3.73 -2.66
C LEU A 250 9.66 3.38 -4.16
N CYS A 251 8.72 3.97 -4.87
CA CYS A 251 8.52 3.81 -6.30
C CYS A 251 8.57 5.19 -6.97
N TRP A 252 9.55 5.44 -7.83
CA TRP A 252 9.71 6.74 -8.49
C TRP A 252 9.85 6.64 -10.01
N LEU A 253 9.42 7.69 -10.72
CA LEU A 253 9.46 7.79 -12.18
C LEU A 253 9.57 9.25 -12.61
N ILE A 254 10.41 9.53 -13.62
CA ILE A 254 10.52 10.86 -14.24
C ILE A 254 9.97 10.78 -15.67
N LYS A 255 9.01 11.66 -16.00
CA LYS A 255 8.41 11.79 -17.34
C LYS A 255 8.14 13.26 -17.68
N SER A 256 7.72 13.57 -18.92
CA SER A 256 7.30 14.92 -19.32
C SER A 256 6.05 15.42 -18.59
N GLU A 257 5.19 14.50 -18.15
CA GLU A 257 3.94 14.79 -17.44
C GLU A 257 3.91 14.08 -16.07
N CYS A 258 3.17 14.65 -15.12
CA CYS A 258 2.96 14.03 -13.81
C CYS A 258 1.92 12.92 -13.94
N VAL A 259 2.33 11.67 -13.71
CA VAL A 259 1.45 10.50 -13.87
C VAL A 259 1.27 9.75 -12.54
N PRO A 260 0.04 9.31 -12.22
CA PRO A 260 -0.18 8.43 -11.07
C PRO A 260 0.60 7.13 -11.28
N LEU A 261 1.29 6.65 -10.24
CA LEU A 261 2.09 5.43 -10.32
C LEU A 261 1.24 4.28 -9.85
N GLU A 262 0.94 3.34 -10.74
CA GLU A 262 0.13 2.16 -10.47
C GLU A 262 0.88 0.91 -10.97
N GLY A 263 1.11 -0.07 -10.08
CA GLY A 263 1.88 -1.28 -10.37
C GLY A 263 3.39 -1.07 -10.59
N ASP A 264 3.98 -1.89 -11.45
CA ASP A 264 5.44 -2.05 -11.69
C ASP A 264 6.05 -1.07 -12.71
N LYS A 265 5.38 0.05 -13.00
CA LYS A 265 5.84 1.03 -14.02
C LYS A 265 6.83 2.07 -13.48
N CYS A 266 7.54 1.75 -12.41
CA CYS A 266 8.46 2.67 -11.72
C CYS A 266 9.72 1.96 -11.24
N HIS A 267 10.71 2.74 -10.84
CA HIS A 267 11.89 2.22 -10.17
C HIS A 267 11.57 1.98 -8.69
N LEU A 268 11.42 0.71 -8.32
CA LEU A 268 11.11 0.27 -6.95
C LEU A 268 12.39 0.11 -6.11
N VAL A 269 12.39 0.63 -4.89
CA VAL A 269 13.49 0.59 -3.92
C VAL A 269 12.93 0.35 -2.52
N GLU A 270 13.48 -0.63 -1.81
CA GLU A 270 13.22 -0.82 -0.38
C GLU A 270 14.17 0.06 0.45
N ILE A 271 13.61 0.86 1.36
CA ILE A 271 14.35 1.81 2.19
C ILE A 271 14.20 1.42 3.66
N SER A 272 15.34 1.28 4.33
CA SER A 272 15.44 1.01 5.78
C SER A 272 15.50 2.29 6.64
N GLY A 273 15.76 3.45 6.02
CA GLY A 273 15.79 4.76 6.67
C GLY A 273 14.63 5.69 6.24
N SER A 274 14.75 6.97 6.58
CA SER A 274 13.77 8.02 6.26
C SER A 274 14.17 8.91 5.09
N CYS A 275 15.34 8.69 4.49
CA CYS A 275 15.91 9.54 3.45
C CYS A 275 16.39 8.71 2.26
N TYR A 276 16.12 9.19 1.04
CA TYR A 276 16.64 8.60 -0.20
C TYR A 276 17.14 9.69 -1.13
N ASN A 277 18.34 9.52 -1.69
CA ASN A 277 18.95 10.47 -2.61
C ASN A 277 18.79 9.99 -4.05
N LEU A 278 18.19 10.82 -4.87
CA LEU A 278 17.98 10.62 -6.30
C LEU A 278 18.90 11.55 -7.09
N SER A 279 19.65 10.98 -8.02
CA SER A 279 20.55 11.72 -8.92
C SER A 279 20.18 11.40 -10.36
N HIS A 280 19.91 12.42 -11.18
CA HIS A 280 19.45 12.23 -12.56
C HIS A 280 20.02 13.31 -13.49
N THR A 281 20.34 12.90 -14.72
CA THR A 281 20.86 13.78 -15.79
C THR A 281 19.90 13.82 -16.96
N PHE A 282 19.55 15.02 -17.41
CA PHE A 282 18.61 15.23 -18.52
C PHE A 282 19.36 15.45 -19.83
N ARG A 283 18.90 14.81 -20.91
CA ARG A 283 19.50 14.92 -22.26
C ARG A 283 18.85 16.02 -23.10
N ASP A 284 17.57 16.24 -22.89
CA ASP A 284 16.76 17.18 -23.67
C ASP A 284 16.22 18.29 -22.77
N ALA A 285 16.10 19.49 -23.32
CA ALA A 285 15.45 20.60 -22.63
C ALA A 285 13.93 20.41 -22.66
N GLY A 286 13.25 20.80 -21.58
CA GLY A 286 11.81 20.63 -21.48
C GLY A 286 11.32 20.65 -20.04
N GLN A 287 10.01 20.45 -19.89
CA GLN A 287 9.38 20.26 -18.59
C GLN A 287 9.29 18.77 -18.28
N TYR A 288 9.74 18.41 -17.09
CA TYR A 288 9.68 17.06 -16.55
C TYR A 288 8.96 17.07 -15.20
N CYS A 289 8.44 15.92 -14.81
CA CYS A 289 7.82 15.69 -13.53
C CYS A 289 8.32 14.39 -12.93
N LEU A 290 8.84 14.50 -11.72
CA LEU A 290 9.15 13.38 -10.85
C LEU A 290 7.87 12.99 -10.11
N SER A 291 7.39 11.79 -10.37
CA SER A 291 6.28 11.15 -9.65
C SER A 291 6.89 10.20 -8.62
N VAL A 292 6.45 10.32 -7.37
CA VAL A 292 6.99 9.54 -6.24
C VAL A 292 5.84 8.93 -5.46
N ARG A 293 5.81 7.60 -5.39
CA ARG A 293 4.90 6.81 -4.56
C ARG A 293 5.69 6.17 -3.44
N VAL A 294 5.26 6.35 -2.20
CA VAL A 294 5.77 5.60 -1.05
C VAL A 294 4.63 4.81 -0.46
N GLU A 295 4.87 3.52 -0.25
CA GLU A 295 3.97 2.64 0.48
C GLU A 295 4.70 2.03 1.68
N ASN A 296 4.01 2.04 2.81
CA ASN A 296 4.28 1.14 3.93
C ASN A 296 3.14 0.12 3.92
N GLY A 297 3.27 -1.08 4.51
CA GLY A 297 2.26 -2.16 4.48
C GLY A 297 0.84 -1.79 5.00
N VAL A 298 0.62 -0.52 5.31
CA VAL A 298 -0.57 0.12 5.84
C VAL A 298 -1.08 1.27 4.95
N THR A 299 -0.21 2.20 4.50
CA THR A 299 -0.62 3.44 3.81
C THR A 299 0.20 3.69 2.56
N MET A 300 -0.43 4.30 1.55
CA MET A 300 0.20 4.72 0.29
C MET A 300 0.02 6.23 0.10
N LEU A 301 1.13 6.93 -0.10
CA LEU A 301 1.14 8.37 -0.40
C LEU A 301 1.86 8.61 -1.72
N GLN A 302 1.32 9.52 -2.53
CA GLN A 302 1.93 9.93 -3.79
C GLN A 302 2.11 11.45 -3.86
N THR A 303 3.31 11.88 -4.26
CA THR A 303 3.70 13.29 -4.45
C THR A 303 4.32 13.49 -5.83
N TYR A 304 4.23 14.73 -6.33
CA TYR A 304 4.80 15.13 -7.61
C TYR A 304 5.75 16.32 -7.44
N HIS A 305 6.85 16.32 -8.18
CA HIS A 305 7.82 17.41 -8.22
C HIS A 305 8.14 17.79 -9.66
N ARG A 306 7.78 19.02 -10.05
CA ARG A 306 8.03 19.54 -11.40
C ARG A 306 9.46 20.06 -11.51
N ILE A 307 10.10 19.75 -12.63
CA ILE A 307 11.49 20.06 -12.94
C ILE A 307 11.52 20.74 -14.31
N GLU A 308 12.10 21.93 -14.40
CA GLU A 308 12.34 22.65 -15.65
C GLU A 308 13.80 22.47 -16.08
N VAL A 309 14.00 21.86 -17.25
CA VAL A 309 15.33 21.65 -17.82
C VAL A 309 15.56 22.69 -18.91
N ARG A 310 16.47 23.61 -18.66
CA ARG A 310 16.86 24.64 -19.63
C ARG A 310 17.98 24.13 -20.53
N PRO A 311 18.02 24.55 -21.81
CA PRO A 311 19.16 24.25 -22.65
C PRO A 311 20.46 24.75 -22.01
N ALA A 312 21.56 24.02 -22.22
CA ALA A 312 22.89 24.48 -21.83
C ALA A 312 23.21 25.74 -22.65
N GLY A 313 23.02 26.91 -22.04
CA GLY A 313 23.11 28.18 -22.74
C GLY A 313 24.55 28.65 -22.88
N ILE A 314 25.01 28.87 -24.11
CA ILE A 314 26.08 29.82 -24.37
C ILE A 314 25.46 31.20 -24.12
N HIS A 315 25.91 31.92 -23.08
CA HIS A 315 25.35 33.23 -22.73
C HIS A 315 25.36 34.18 -23.96
N PRO A 316 24.20 34.75 -24.36
CA PRO A 316 24.09 35.67 -25.50
C PRO A 316 25.03 36.89 -25.42
N ALA A 317 25.49 37.22 -24.21
CA ALA A 317 26.44 38.29 -23.94
C ALA A 317 27.77 38.12 -24.71
N PHE A 318 28.25 36.88 -24.93
CA PHE A 318 29.48 36.65 -25.68
C PHE A 318 29.35 37.03 -27.15
N PHE A 319 28.21 36.74 -27.77
CA PHE A 319 27.95 37.12 -29.17
C PHE A 319 27.74 38.62 -29.31
N ILE A 320 27.07 39.27 -28.35
CA ILE A 320 26.87 40.72 -28.34
C ILE A 320 28.21 41.45 -28.17
N LEU A 321 29.09 40.99 -27.25
CA LEU A 321 30.42 41.58 -27.04
C LEU A 321 31.33 41.42 -28.27
N LEU A 322 31.30 40.25 -28.92
CA LEU A 322 32.07 40.03 -30.14
C LEU A 322 31.57 40.92 -31.29
N TYR A 323 30.25 41.07 -31.43
CA TYR A 323 29.64 41.91 -32.45
C TYR A 323 29.92 43.40 -32.22
N THR A 324 29.81 43.89 -30.98
CA THR A 324 30.11 45.30 -30.66
C THR A 324 31.59 45.64 -30.85
N ALA A 325 32.50 44.71 -30.57
CA ALA A 325 33.93 44.87 -30.85
C ALA A 325 34.23 44.93 -32.36
N LEU A 326 33.58 44.09 -33.17
CA LEU A 326 33.74 44.12 -34.63
C LEU A 326 33.22 45.44 -35.24
N VAL A 327 32.05 45.89 -34.80
CA VAL A 327 31.47 47.16 -35.28
C VAL A 327 32.34 48.35 -34.89
N SER A 328 32.91 48.37 -33.68
CA SER A 328 33.79 49.47 -33.25
C SER A 328 35.09 49.54 -34.05
N VAL A 329 35.71 48.41 -34.36
CA VAL A 329 36.91 48.34 -35.21
C VAL A 329 36.62 48.86 -36.63
N MET A 330 35.49 48.46 -37.21
CA MET A 330 35.08 48.95 -38.53
C MET A 330 34.85 50.47 -38.53
N LEU A 331 34.26 51.01 -37.45
CA LEU A 331 34.01 52.44 -37.31
C LEU A 331 35.32 53.24 -37.19
N VAL A 332 36.31 52.72 -36.45
CA VAL A 332 37.66 53.30 -36.37
C VAL A 332 38.36 53.28 -37.73
N LEU A 333 38.25 52.18 -38.49
CA LEU A 333 38.82 52.08 -39.84
C LEU A 333 38.19 53.09 -40.82
N VAL A 334 36.87 53.26 -40.77
CA VAL A 334 36.17 54.25 -41.61
C VAL A 334 36.59 55.69 -41.25
N LEU A 335 36.70 56.01 -39.95
CA LEU A 335 37.21 57.32 -39.51
C LEU A 335 38.67 57.54 -39.92
N TYR A 336 39.51 56.51 -39.83
CA TYR A 336 40.91 56.58 -40.27
C TYR A 336 41.03 56.81 -41.79
N MET A 337 40.25 56.09 -42.60
CA MET A 337 40.26 56.22 -44.06
C MET A 337 39.70 57.56 -44.53
N THR A 338 38.65 58.08 -43.87
CA THR A 338 38.09 59.40 -44.20
C THR A 338 39.06 60.53 -43.85
N PHE A 339 39.72 60.49 -42.67
CA PHE A 339 40.76 61.45 -42.28
C PHE A 339 41.99 61.41 -43.21
N ARG A 340 42.42 60.21 -43.60
CA ARG A 340 43.53 60.02 -44.55
C ARG A 340 43.17 60.45 -45.98
N SER A 341 41.93 60.29 -46.41
CA SER A 341 41.50 60.79 -47.73
C SER A 341 41.44 62.32 -47.78
N ASN A 342 41.01 62.95 -46.68
CA ASN A 342 40.87 64.42 -46.61
C ASN A 342 42.22 65.15 -46.58
N THR A 343 43.33 64.42 -46.35
CA THR A 343 44.69 64.99 -46.40
C THR A 343 45.34 64.89 -47.77
N GLN A 344 44.76 64.15 -48.74
CA GLN A 344 45.31 64.01 -50.10
C GLN A 344 44.63 64.86 -51.18
N GLN A 345 43.57 65.60 -50.85
CA GLN A 345 42.90 66.48 -51.82
C GLN A 345 42.88 67.94 -51.35
N LYS A 346 44.00 68.63 -51.59
CA LYS A 346 44.02 70.10 -51.71
C LYS A 346 44.67 70.44 -53.04
N ASP A 347 43.89 70.38 -54.12
CA ASP A 347 44.17 71.20 -55.30
C ASP A 347 43.49 72.55 -55.08
N LEU A 348 44.30 73.61 -55.11
CA LEU A 348 43.85 74.99 -55.03
C LEU A 348 43.10 75.36 -56.31
N VAL A 349 41.83 75.75 -56.17
CA VAL A 349 41.15 76.58 -57.16
C VAL A 349 40.63 77.81 -56.43
N GLU A 350 41.28 78.95 -56.69
CA GLU A 350 40.82 80.29 -56.35
C GLU A 350 39.66 80.69 -57.28
N VAL A 351 38.52 81.09 -56.72
CA VAL A 351 37.62 82.05 -57.38
C VAL A 351 37.08 83.01 -56.32
N ALA A 352 37.02 84.28 -56.71
CA ALA A 352 37.00 85.46 -55.89
C ALA A 352 35.68 85.79 -55.17
N ASP A 353 35.91 86.65 -54.18
CA ASP A 353 35.07 87.45 -53.31
C ASP A 353 33.91 88.21 -53.99
N PHE A 354 32.73 88.22 -53.36
CA PHE A 354 31.72 89.28 -53.52
C PHE A 354 30.91 89.40 -52.21
N ASP A 355 31.27 90.44 -51.46
CA ASP A 355 30.57 90.98 -50.29
C ASP A 355 29.40 91.89 -50.72
N PHE A 356 28.25 91.76 -50.07
CA PHE A 356 27.26 92.83 -49.93
C PHE A 356 26.52 92.69 -48.60
N SER A 357 26.87 93.55 -47.65
CA SER A 357 26.07 93.89 -46.46
C SER A 357 24.80 94.68 -46.85
N PRO A 358 23.78 94.77 -45.97
CA PRO A 358 23.75 95.95 -45.09
C PRO A 358 23.20 95.73 -43.66
N LEU A 359 23.58 96.67 -42.79
CA LEU A 359 23.06 96.95 -41.43
C LEU A 359 21.65 97.55 -41.44
N SER A 360 20.88 97.31 -40.37
CA SER A 360 20.31 98.34 -39.48
C SER A 360 19.53 97.74 -38.30
N ASP A 361 19.97 98.03 -37.05
CA ASP A 361 19.25 98.72 -35.95
C ASP A 361 17.72 98.50 -35.79
N GLU A 362 17.07 98.44 -34.61
CA GLU A 362 17.39 98.49 -33.18
C GLU A 362 16.08 98.14 -32.40
N HIS A 363 16.19 97.86 -31.09
CA HIS A 363 15.21 98.11 -30.01
C HIS A 363 14.26 97.01 -29.44
N ARG A 364 14.54 96.67 -28.15
CA ARG A 364 13.68 96.50 -26.92
C ARG A 364 12.35 95.71 -26.98
N SER A 365 11.82 95.04 -25.94
CA SER A 365 12.14 94.74 -24.53
C SER A 365 11.07 93.80 -23.95
N ASN A 366 11.41 93.02 -22.91
CA ASN A 366 10.60 92.49 -21.78
C ASN A 366 9.16 91.96 -21.99
N HIS A 367 8.86 90.74 -21.50
CA HIS A 367 8.10 90.52 -20.24
C HIS A 367 7.89 89.04 -19.90
N SER A 368 7.76 88.82 -18.58
CA SER A 368 7.52 87.58 -17.84
C SER A 368 6.04 87.18 -17.74
N LYS A 369 5.80 85.87 -17.50
CA LYS A 369 4.79 85.20 -16.63
C LYS A 369 4.38 83.86 -17.27
N SER A 370 4.52 82.72 -16.60
CA SER A 370 3.77 82.21 -15.43
C SER A 370 2.27 82.05 -15.70
N GLY A 371 1.84 80.79 -15.77
CA GLY A 371 0.44 80.36 -15.76
C GLY A 371 0.33 79.04 -14.99
N CYS A 372 -0.38 79.10 -13.86
CA CYS A 372 -0.66 78.03 -12.91
C CYS A 372 -2.14 77.59 -13.02
N CYS A 373 -2.38 76.29 -12.73
CA CYS A 373 -3.55 75.73 -12.02
C CYS A 373 -4.94 75.67 -12.70
N PRO A 374 -5.95 74.93 -12.16
CA PRO A 374 -5.95 73.95 -11.03
C PRO A 374 -6.86 72.67 -11.20
N ALA A 375 -6.86 71.86 -10.13
CA ALA A 375 -7.96 71.02 -9.56
C ALA A 375 -7.88 69.50 -9.81
N CYS A 376 -8.25 68.57 -8.92
CA CYS A 376 -8.46 68.40 -7.47
C CYS A 376 -9.46 67.24 -7.29
N CYS A 377 -9.33 66.50 -6.18
CA CYS A 377 -10.30 65.58 -5.53
C CYS A 377 -10.45 64.16 -6.10
N ARG A 378 -10.67 63.10 -5.31
CA ARG A 378 -10.47 62.78 -3.87
C ARG A 378 -10.84 61.28 -3.74
N SER A 379 -10.17 60.58 -2.85
CA SER A 379 -10.55 59.24 -2.36
C SER A 379 -11.93 59.22 -1.70
N CYS A 380 -12.65 58.10 -1.79
CA CYS A 380 -13.57 57.63 -0.74
C CYS A 380 -13.69 56.10 -0.74
N PHE A 381 -13.50 55.52 0.43
CA PHE A 381 -13.89 54.18 0.84
C PHE A 381 -15.41 53.98 0.74
N LEU A 382 -15.86 52.76 0.43
CA LEU A 382 -17.01 52.17 1.14
C LEU A 382 -16.94 50.64 1.09
N GLN A 383 -17.08 50.06 2.28
CA GLN A 383 -17.28 48.65 2.56
C GLN A 383 -18.76 48.30 2.46
N SER A 384 -19.10 47.08 2.04
CA SER A 384 -20.37 46.45 2.42
C SER A 384 -20.17 44.97 2.70
N SER A 385 -20.55 44.58 3.92
CA SER A 385 -20.84 43.21 4.33
C SER A 385 -22.06 42.65 3.60
N LYS A 386 -22.16 41.32 3.53
CA LYS A 386 -23.42 40.60 3.70
C LYS A 386 -23.15 39.14 4.07
N GLU A 387 -23.67 38.78 5.24
CA GLU A 387 -23.93 37.42 5.69
C GLU A 387 -24.94 36.71 4.78
N ALA A 388 -24.77 35.40 4.63
CA ALA A 388 -25.84 34.47 4.34
C ALA A 388 -25.61 33.20 5.16
N ALA A 389 -26.41 33.05 6.21
CA ALA A 389 -26.62 31.80 6.92
C ALA A 389 -27.44 30.85 6.03
N TRP A 390 -27.10 29.56 6.05
CA TRP A 390 -28.10 28.52 5.89
C TRP A 390 -27.72 27.25 6.63
N GLU A 391 -28.72 26.74 7.35
CA GLU A 391 -28.74 25.56 8.18
C GLU A 391 -28.47 24.29 7.37
N SER A 392 -27.92 23.27 8.02
CA SER A 392 -28.18 21.89 7.61
C SER A 392 -27.88 20.89 8.72
N HIS A 393 -28.97 20.29 9.19
CA HIS A 393 -29.13 18.90 9.61
C HIS A 393 -28.62 18.47 10.99
N GLU A 394 -29.62 18.26 11.85
CA GLU A 394 -29.65 17.33 12.98
C GLU A 394 -28.81 16.08 12.70
N LEU A 395 -27.83 15.85 13.56
CA LEU A 395 -27.12 14.59 13.64
C LEU A 395 -28.05 13.54 14.26
N LEU A 396 -28.54 12.64 13.41
CA LEU A 396 -29.09 11.35 13.81
C LEU A 396 -28.12 10.67 14.78
N HIS A 397 -28.51 10.55 16.05
CA HIS A 397 -27.87 9.66 17.00
C HIS A 397 -27.91 8.23 16.42
N SER A 398 -26.73 7.70 16.07
CA SER A 398 -26.64 6.30 15.65
C SER A 398 -27.06 5.42 16.83
N LEU A 399 -28.13 4.67 16.65
CA LEU A 399 -28.53 3.55 17.51
C LEU A 399 -27.55 2.39 17.32
N TYR A 400 -26.29 2.57 17.71
CA TYR A 400 -25.39 1.46 17.95
C TYR A 400 -25.29 1.29 19.46
N LYS A 401 -25.62 0.09 19.95
CA LYS A 401 -25.18 -0.35 21.28
C LYS A 401 -23.69 -0.04 21.38
N PRO A 402 -23.20 0.61 22.45
CA PRO A 402 -21.79 0.91 22.57
C PRO A 402 -21.04 -0.42 22.59
N VAL A 403 -20.35 -0.76 21.50
CA VAL A 403 -19.47 -1.91 21.48
C VAL A 403 -18.24 -1.53 22.28
N LYS A 404 -17.88 -2.39 23.24
CA LYS A 404 -16.81 -2.12 24.18
C LYS A 404 -15.48 -2.04 23.43
N MET A 405 -14.97 -0.82 23.23
CA MET A 405 -13.64 -0.59 22.67
C MET A 405 -12.59 -0.74 23.76
N TYR A 406 -11.51 -1.44 23.42
CA TYR A 406 -10.27 -1.43 24.18
C TYR A 406 -9.45 -0.22 23.78
N THR A 407 -8.97 0.53 24.75
CA THR A 407 -8.11 1.69 24.54
C THR A 407 -6.78 1.44 25.21
N LEU A 408 -5.70 1.59 24.44
CA LEU A 408 -4.34 1.30 24.85
C LEU A 408 -3.44 2.52 24.70
#